data_AF-A0A926UW30-F1
#
_entry.id   AF-A0A926UW30-F1
#
_cell.length_a   1.000
_cell.length_b   1.000
_cell.length_c   1.000
_cell.angle_alpha   90.00
_cell.angle_beta   90.00
_cell.angle_gamma   90.00
#
_symmetry.space_group_name_H-M   'P 1'
#
loop_
_entity.id
_entity.type
_entity.pdbx_description
1 polymer ?
#
loop_
_entity_poly.entity_id
_entity_poly.type
_entity_poly.pdbx_seq_one_letter_code
_entity_poly.pdbx_strand_id
1 'polypeptide(L)'
;MPEDKNDLQKRLEEIDRQSQDQELAKTYKLSQKNIVIAAILSFFLPIGGYIYTGRWKAFWILFGVLFGIIMLGSVNERDEEKIDNLATFCGVVAAIVAPIDNSIAIQSAREKINQMK
;
A
#
# COMPACT_ATOMS: atom_id res chain seq x y z
N MET A 1 7.85 42.47 12.49
CA MET A 1 6.68 41.83 11.86
C MET A 1 6.32 40.55 12.61
N PRO A 2 5.52 40.65 13.70
CA PRO A 2 4.98 39.49 14.43
C PRO A 2 3.67 38.93 13.83
N GLU A 3 2.94 39.69 13.02
CA GLU A 3 1.67 39.26 12.42
C GLU A 3 1.82 38.14 11.38
N ASP A 4 2.89 38.19 10.57
CA ASP A 4 3.19 37.18 9.53
C ASP A 4 3.44 35.79 10.12
N LYS A 5 4.12 35.71 11.27
CA LYS A 5 4.35 34.44 11.99
C LYS A 5 3.06 33.81 12.53
N ASN A 6 2.11 34.64 12.95
CA ASN A 6 0.84 34.17 13.51
C ASN A 6 -0.12 33.69 12.39
N ASP A 7 -0.10 34.35 11.22
CA ASP A 7 -0.83 33.89 10.03
C ASP A 7 -0.26 32.56 9.50
N LEU A 8 1.07 32.44 9.42
CA LEU A 8 1.76 31.21 9.03
C LEU A 8 1.42 30.03 9.96
N GLN A 9 1.41 30.24 11.28
CA GLN A 9 1.04 29.20 12.24
C GLN A 9 -0.40 28.73 12.05
N LYS A 10 -1.34 29.66 11.87
CA LYS A 10 -2.75 29.32 11.61
C LYS A 10 -2.92 28.52 10.33
N ARG A 11 -2.24 28.89 9.24
CA ARG A 11 -2.26 28.14 7.97
C ARG A 11 -1.68 26.74 8.14
N LEU A 12 -0.59 26.60 8.91
CA LEU A 12 0.01 25.29 9.19
C LEU A 12 -0.94 24.40 9.99
N GLU A 13 -1.60 24.94 11.02
CA GLU A 13 -2.62 24.21 11.79
C GLU A 13 -3.82 23.80 10.93
N GLU A 14 -4.25 24.66 10.01
CA GLU A 14 -5.35 24.35 9.09
C GLU A 14 -4.97 23.24 8.10
N ILE A 15 -3.76 23.30 7.53
CA ILE A 15 -3.22 22.25 6.66
C ILE A 15 -3.09 20.93 7.41
N ASP A 16 -2.57 20.95 8.64
CA ASP A 16 -2.42 19.75 9.46
C ASP A 16 -3.79 19.13 9.76
N ARG A 17 -4.76 19.94 10.17
CA ARG A 17 -6.14 19.49 10.42
C ARG A 17 -6.79 18.88 9.19
N GLN A 18 -6.68 19.55 8.03
CA GLN A 18 -7.17 19.01 6.76
C GLN A 18 -6.49 17.68 6.39
N SER A 19 -5.19 17.55 6.66
CA SER A 19 -4.45 16.32 6.37
C SER A 19 -4.92 15.15 7.24
N GLN A 20 -5.15 15.42 8.54
CA GLN A 20 -5.67 14.43 9.49
C GLN A 20 -7.09 14.00 9.11
N ASP A 21 -7.97 14.94 8.76
CA ASP A 21 -9.34 14.64 8.31
C ASP A 21 -9.35 13.77 7.06
N GLN A 22 -8.46 14.04 6.10
CA GLN A 22 -8.31 13.20 4.91
C GLN A 22 -7.78 11.80 5.23
N GLU A 23 -6.82 11.68 6.15
CA GLU A 23 -6.30 10.38 6.58
C GLU A 23 -7.36 9.56 7.31
N LEU A 24 -8.15 10.20 8.18
CA LEU A 24 -9.29 9.59 8.85
C LEU A 24 -10.34 9.11 7.86
N ALA A 25 -10.71 9.94 6.87
CA ALA A 25 -11.66 9.56 5.83
C ALA A 25 -11.18 8.36 5.00
N LYS A 26 -9.90 8.32 4.64
CA LYS A 26 -9.28 7.17 3.94
C LYS A 26 -9.30 5.91 4.80
N THR A 27 -8.92 6.04 6.07
CA THR A 27 -8.90 4.92 7.03
C THR A 27 -10.30 4.37 7.27
N TYR A 28 -11.30 5.25 7.40
CA TYR A 28 -12.69 4.86 7.51
C TYR A 28 -13.19 4.13 6.25
N LYS A 29 -12.92 4.67 5.06
CA LYS A 29 -13.30 4.00 3.80
C LYS A 29 -12.65 2.62 3.67
N LEU A 30 -11.40 2.47 4.11
CA LEU A 30 -10.68 1.20 4.09
C LEU A 30 -11.25 0.20 5.10
N SER A 31 -11.63 0.64 6.30
CA SER A 31 -12.17 -0.24 7.34
C SER A 31 -13.50 -0.89 6.94
N GLN A 32 -14.30 -0.19 6.12
CA GLN A 32 -15.56 -0.69 5.56
C GLN A 32 -15.38 -1.73 4.44
N LYS A 33 -14.16 -1.94 3.93
CA LYS A 33 -13.91 -2.93 2.88
C LYS A 33 -13.99 -4.35 3.43
N ASN A 34 -14.36 -5.30 2.57
CA ASN A 34 -14.42 -6.71 2.96
C ASN A 34 -13.04 -7.37 2.75
N ILE A 35 -12.51 -7.97 3.83
CA ILE A 35 -11.22 -8.67 3.84
C ILE A 35 -11.22 -9.84 2.86
N VAL A 36 -12.30 -10.63 2.82
CA VAL A 36 -12.37 -11.83 1.96
C VAL A 36 -12.33 -11.44 0.48
N ILE A 37 -13.06 -10.38 0.10
CA ILE A 37 -13.04 -9.86 -1.27
C ILE A 37 -11.65 -9.34 -1.62
N ALA A 38 -11.01 -8.57 -0.71
CA ALA A 38 -9.66 -8.07 -0.93
C ALA A 38 -8.65 -9.21 -1.08
N ALA A 39 -8.74 -10.25 -0.26
CA ALA A 39 -7.85 -11.41 -0.31
C ALA A 39 -8.02 -12.20 -1.61
N ILE A 40 -9.25 -12.58 -1.96
CA ILE A 40 -9.52 -13.31 -3.21
C ILE A 40 -9.03 -12.50 -4.41
N LEU A 41 -9.37 -11.21 -4.47
CA LEU A 41 -8.99 -10.36 -5.58
C LEU A 41 -7.46 -10.23 -5.68
N SER A 42 -6.77 -10.03 -4.55
CA SER A 42 -5.30 -9.93 -4.52
C SER A 42 -4.60 -11.24 -4.88
N PHE A 43 -5.21 -12.39 -4.59
CA PHE A 43 -4.62 -13.70 -4.88
C PHE A 43 -4.64 -14.00 -6.38
N PHE A 44 -5.78 -13.80 -7.05
CA PHE A 44 -5.91 -14.04 -8.49
C PHE A 44 -5.31 -12.91 -9.34
N LEU A 45 -5.42 -11.68 -8.87
CA LEU A 45 -4.95 -10.48 -9.55
C LEU A 45 -4.29 -9.58 -8.49
N PRO A 46 -2.98 -9.69 -8.26
CA PRO A 46 -2.27 -8.90 -7.23
C PRO A 46 -2.59 -7.39 -7.32
N ILE A 47 -2.64 -6.86 -8.54
CA ILE A 47 -3.01 -5.47 -8.83
C ILE A 47 -4.47 -5.17 -8.44
N GLY A 48 -5.38 -6.11 -8.68
CA GLY A 48 -6.81 -5.96 -8.37
C GLY A 48 -7.06 -5.68 -6.89
N GLY A 49 -6.32 -6.36 -6.01
CA GLY A 49 -6.36 -6.10 -4.57
C GLY A 49 -6.05 -4.65 -4.21
N TYR A 50 -4.97 -4.11 -4.77
CA TYR A 50 -4.54 -2.73 -4.55
C TYR A 50 -5.47 -1.68 -5.17
N ILE A 51 -6.12 -2.01 -6.30
CA ILE A 51 -7.20 -1.18 -6.87
C ILE A 51 -8.38 -1.12 -5.90
N TYR A 52 -8.81 -2.28 -5.39
CA TYR A 52 -9.98 -2.37 -4.50
C TYR A 52 -9.77 -1.66 -3.17
N THR A 53 -8.56 -1.75 -2.59
CA THR A 53 -8.19 -1.07 -1.34
C THR A 53 -7.73 0.38 -1.56
N GLY A 54 -7.41 0.78 -2.80
CA GLY A 54 -6.88 2.10 -3.14
C GLY A 54 -5.44 2.33 -2.65
N ARG A 55 -4.69 1.27 -2.34
CA ARG A 55 -3.36 1.33 -1.70
C ARG A 55 -2.21 1.30 -2.70
N TRP A 56 -2.21 2.25 -3.64
CA TRP A 56 -1.18 2.35 -4.70
C TRP A 56 0.25 2.49 -4.19
N LYS A 57 0.46 3.18 -3.05
CA LYS A 57 1.79 3.31 -2.45
C LYS A 57 2.37 1.95 -2.05
N ALA A 58 1.56 1.09 -1.44
CA ALA A 58 1.97 -0.25 -1.02
C ALA A 58 2.27 -1.14 -2.24
N PHE A 59 1.44 -1.04 -3.29
CA PHE A 59 1.69 -1.71 -4.57
C PHE A 59 3.06 -1.33 -5.15
N TRP A 60 3.37 -0.04 -5.25
CA TRP A 60 4.64 0.41 -5.84
C TRP A 60 5.85 0.00 -5.00
N ILE A 61 5.71 -0.09 -3.68
CA ILE A 61 6.75 -0.64 -2.81
C ILE A 61 6.98 -2.12 -3.12
N LEU A 62 5.92 -2.93 -3.15
CA LEU A 62 6.03 -4.37 -3.47
C LEU A 62 6.62 -4.57 -4.87
N PHE A 63 6.11 -3.85 -5.86
CA PHE A 63 6.60 -3.90 -7.23
C PHE A 63 8.07 -3.50 -7.32
N GLY A 64 8.47 -2.40 -6.67
CA GLY A 64 9.85 -1.94 -6.67
C GLY A 64 10.82 -2.93 -6.04
N VAL A 65 10.42 -3.59 -4.94
CA VAL A 65 11.23 -4.64 -4.30
C VAL A 65 11.41 -5.84 -5.22
N LEU A 66 10.32 -6.36 -5.79
CA LEU A 66 10.38 -7.53 -6.67
C LEU A 66 11.15 -7.23 -7.96
N PHE A 67 10.89 -6.08 -8.58
CA PHE A 67 11.62 -5.62 -9.75
C PHE A 67 13.12 -5.45 -9.45
N GLY A 68 13.47 -4.88 -8.30
CA GLY A 68 14.86 -4.76 -7.86
C GLY A 68 15.56 -6.11 -7.72
N ILE A 69 14.88 -7.13 -7.16
CA ILE A 69 15.42 -8.49 -7.05
C ILE A 69 15.69 -9.09 -8.44
N ILE A 70 14.73 -8.98 -9.36
CA ILE A 70 14.86 -9.49 -10.72
C ILE A 70 16.02 -8.81 -11.46
N MET A 71 16.11 -7.47 -11.37
CA MET A 71 17.17 -6.71 -12.01
C MET A 71 18.55 -7.07 -11.46
N LEU A 72 18.69 -7.20 -10.13
CA LEU A 72 19.94 -7.62 -9.51
C LEU A 72 20.35 -9.05 -9.92
N GLY A 73 19.39 -9.97 -10.02
CA GLY A 73 19.63 -11.31 -10.53
C GLY A 73 20.10 -11.31 -11.99
N SER A 74 19.51 -10.45 -12.81
CA SER A 74 19.79 -10.34 -14.25
C SER A 74 21.15 -9.69 -14.56
N VAL A 75 21.74 -8.93 -13.63
CA VAL A 75 23.06 -8.32 -13.83
C VAL A 75 24.19 -9.36 -13.85
N ASN A 76 24.04 -10.44 -13.07
CA ASN A 76 25.10 -11.46 -12.91
C ASN A 76 24.83 -12.77 -13.66
N GLU A 77 23.61 -12.98 -14.13
CA GLU A 77 23.19 -14.21 -14.80
C GLU A 77 22.83 -13.90 -16.26
N ARG A 78 23.39 -14.67 -17.19
CA ARG A 78 23.06 -14.54 -18.64
C ARG A 78 22.14 -15.65 -19.12
N ASP A 79 21.89 -16.63 -18.27
CA ASP A 79 20.97 -17.71 -18.52
C ASP A 79 19.52 -17.21 -18.37
N GLU A 80 18.86 -17.04 -19.51
CA GLU A 80 17.48 -16.57 -19.58
C GLU A 80 16.52 -17.47 -18.79
N GLU A 81 16.76 -18.78 -18.74
CA GLU A 81 15.89 -19.72 -18.02
C GLU A 81 15.92 -19.44 -16.51
N LYS A 82 17.08 -19.08 -15.96
CA LYS A 82 17.20 -18.73 -14.54
C LYS A 82 16.54 -17.39 -14.22
N ILE A 83 16.63 -16.42 -15.14
CA ILE A 83 15.96 -15.13 -15.00
C ILE A 83 14.43 -15.33 -15.02
N ASP A 84 13.92 -16.14 -15.94
CA ASP A 84 12.50 -16.46 -16.04
C ASP A 84 11.98 -17.22 -14.81
N ASN A 85 12.77 -18.16 -14.30
CA ASN A 85 12.46 -18.87 -13.05
C ASN A 85 12.42 -17.90 -11.85
N LEU A 86 13.35 -16.95 -11.78
CA LEU A 86 13.36 -15.92 -10.74
C LEU A 86 12.14 -15.00 -10.85
N ALA A 87 11.79 -14.55 -12.06
CA ALA A 87 10.61 -13.74 -12.31
C ALA A 87 9.32 -14.48 -11.93
N THR A 88 9.22 -15.77 -12.27
CA THR A 88 8.10 -16.64 -11.89
C THR A 88 8.00 -16.77 -10.37
N PHE A 89 9.13 -17.01 -9.69
CA PHE A 89 9.18 -17.05 -8.24
C PHE A 89 8.69 -15.74 -7.61
N CYS A 90 9.19 -14.59 -8.09
CA CYS A 90 8.72 -13.28 -7.65
C CYS A 90 7.21 -13.08 -7.88
N GLY A 91 6.67 -13.58 -8.99
CA GLY A 91 5.24 -13.58 -9.28
C GLY A 91 4.42 -14.37 -8.25
N VAL A 92 4.88 -15.58 -7.88
CA VAL A 92 4.24 -16.40 -6.84
C VAL A 92 4.31 -15.71 -5.48
N VAL A 93 5.46 -15.12 -5.12
CA VAL A 93 5.60 -14.33 -3.89
C VAL A 93 4.61 -13.17 -3.88
N ALA A 94 4.46 -12.44 -4.99
CA ALA A 94 3.50 -11.34 -5.09
C ALA A 94 2.06 -11.79 -4.85
N ALA A 95 1.65 -12.94 -5.41
CA ALA A 95 0.32 -13.51 -5.26
C ALA A 95 -0.01 -13.91 -3.80
N ILE A 96 1.00 -14.21 -2.98
CA ILE A 96 0.84 -14.52 -1.55
C ILE A 96 0.90 -13.25 -0.69
N VAL A 97 1.85 -12.36 -0.98
CA VAL A 97 2.07 -11.15 -0.18
C VAL A 97 0.92 -10.14 -0.33
N ALA A 98 0.42 -9.93 -1.56
CA ALA A 98 -0.65 -8.97 -1.83
C ALA A 98 -1.95 -9.22 -1.02
N PRO A 99 -2.49 -10.45 -0.93
CA PRO A 99 -3.68 -10.71 -0.11
C PRO A 99 -3.42 -10.51 1.38
N ILE A 100 -2.25 -10.90 1.89
CA ILE A 100 -1.88 -10.73 3.29
C ILE A 100 -1.79 -9.25 3.64
N ASP A 101 -1.03 -8.47 2.85
CA ASP A 101 -0.87 -7.03 3.06
C ASP A 101 -2.21 -6.29 3.02
N ASN A 102 -3.07 -6.57 2.03
CA ASN A 102 -4.39 -5.95 1.95
C ASN A 102 -5.31 -6.35 3.10
N SER A 103 -5.24 -7.60 3.57
CA SER A 103 -6.04 -8.07 4.71
C SER A 103 -5.63 -7.40 6.01
N ILE A 104 -4.32 -7.34 6.30
CA ILE A 104 -3.76 -6.68 7.48
C ILE A 104 -4.13 -5.19 7.49
N ALA A 105 -4.06 -4.51 6.34
CA ALA A 105 -4.39 -3.10 6.28
C ALA A 105 -5.87 -2.80 6.55
N ILE A 106 -6.78 -3.66 6.08
CA ILE A 106 -8.21 -3.52 6.40
C ILE A 106 -8.44 -3.79 7.89
N GLN A 107 -7.81 -4.83 8.46
CA GLN A 107 -7.93 -5.13 9.88
C GLN A 107 -7.41 -3.99 10.76
N SER A 108 -6.21 -3.48 10.46
CA SER A 108 -5.62 -2.34 11.16
C SER A 108 -6.48 -1.09 11.04
N ALA A 109 -7.08 -0.83 9.87
CA ALA A 109 -8.01 0.28 9.69
C ALA A 109 -9.26 0.13 10.56
N ARG A 110 -9.81 -1.08 10.70
CA ARG A 110 -10.95 -1.36 11.59
C ARG A 110 -10.59 -1.15 13.06
N GLU A 111 -9.43 -1.64 13.48
CA GLU A 111 -8.93 -1.46 14.85
C GLU A 111 -8.76 0.03 15.19
N LYS A 112 -8.15 0.81 14.29
CA LYS A 112 -8.03 2.27 14.45
C LYS A 112 -9.39 2.96 14.59
N ILE A 113 -10.35 2.66 13.72
CA ILE A 113 -11.69 3.25 13.80
C ILE A 113 -12.41 2.85 15.11
N ASN A 114 -12.26 1.60 15.57
CA ASN A 114 -12.88 1.14 16.80
C ASN A 114 -12.27 1.79 18.06
N GLN A 115 -10.98 2.13 18.04
CA GLN A 115 -10.33 2.85 19.14
C GLN A 115 -10.75 4.32 19.25
N MET A 116 -11.34 4.88 18.19
CA MET A 116 -11.84 6.26 18.15
C MET A 116 -13.34 6.38 18.45
N LYS A 117 -14.03 5.26 18.68
CA LYS A 117 -15.43 5.21 19.12
C LYS A 117 -15.51 5.15 20.63
#